data_AF-A0A2P8GC08-F1
#
_entry.id   AF-A0A2P8GC08-F1
#
_cell.length_a   1.000
_cell.length_b   1.000
_cell.length_c   1.000
_cell.angle_alpha   90.00
_cell.angle_beta   90.00
_cell.angle_gamma   90.00
#
_symmetry.space_group_name_H-M   'P 1'
#
loop_
_entity.id
_entity.type
_entity.pdbx_description
1 polymer ?
#
loop_
_entity_poly.entity_id
_entity_poly.type
_entity_poly.pdbx_seq_one_letter_code
_entity_poly.pdbx_strand_id
1 'polypeptide(L)' 'MTNLTNWDATAKEKARKGFRIHLLAFVLVTPVIWLVWYFTGTSYPWPLWSTPAWAVGLLFHYLGVFVFSKRTS' A
#
# COMPACT_ATOMS: atom_id res chain seq x y z
N MET A 1 -20.50 17.96 -21.77
CA MET A 1 -19.91 17.76 -20.43
C MET A 1 -19.62 16.28 -20.14
N THR A 2 -19.33 15.45 -21.14
CA THR A 2 -19.16 13.99 -20.98
C THR A 2 -17.71 13.55 -20.80
N ASN A 3 -16.71 14.41 -20.99
CA ASN A 3 -15.30 14.01 -20.90
C ASN A 3 -14.73 14.00 -19.47
N LEU A 4 -15.22 14.87 -18.59
CA LEU A 4 -14.70 15.00 -17.21
C LEU A 4 -14.99 13.75 -16.36
N THR A 5 -16.19 13.20 -16.49
CA THR A 5 -16.63 12.00 -15.76
C THR A 5 -15.78 10.75 -16.08
N ASN A 6 -15.25 10.67 -17.30
CA ASN A 6 -14.49 9.52 -17.79
C ASN A 6 -13.09 9.50 -17.17
N TRP A 7 -12.47 10.68 -17.05
CA TRP A 7 -11.18 10.86 -16.39
C TRP A 7 -11.28 10.58 -14.90
N ASP A 8 -12.34 11.03 -14.25
CA ASP A 8 -12.56 10.76 -12.82
C ASP A 8 -12.75 9.25 -12.54
N ALA A 9 -13.52 8.57 -13.40
CA ALA A 9 -13.75 7.12 -13.27
C ALA A 9 -12.45 6.33 -13.48
N THR A 10 -11.69 6.64 -14.53
CA THR A 10 -10.42 5.96 -14.85
C THR A 10 -9.34 6.23 -13.80
N ALA A 11 -9.25 7.46 -13.30
CA ALA A 11 -8.32 7.84 -12.23
C ALA A 11 -8.62 7.07 -10.92
N LYS A 12 -9.89 7.01 -10.51
CA LYS A 12 -10.32 6.25 -9.32
C LYS A 12 -10.02 4.76 -9.46
N GLU A 13 -10.24 4.18 -10.63
CA GLU A 13 -9.93 2.77 -10.88
C GLU A 13 -8.42 2.50 -10.83
N LYS A 14 -7.61 3.37 -11.45
CA LYS A 14 -6.15 3.28 -11.40
C LYS A 14 -5.62 3.37 -9.97
N ALA A 15 -6.16 4.28 -9.17
CA ALA A 15 -5.80 4.44 -7.77
C ALA A 15 -6.12 3.18 -6.94
N ARG A 16 -7.31 2.58 -7.14
CA ARG A 16 -7.68 1.29 -6.49
C ARG A 16 -6.77 0.14 -6.90
N LYS A 17 -6.41 0.04 -8.19
CA LYS A 17 -5.44 -0.96 -8.68
C LYS A 17 -4.06 -0.76 -8.06
N GLY A 18 -3.59 0.49 -7.98
CA GLY A 18 -2.34 0.84 -7.30
C GLY A 18 -2.31 0.41 -5.84
N PHE A 19 -3.38 0.68 -5.09
CA PHE A 19 -3.51 0.22 -3.70
C PHE A 19 -3.46 -1.31 -3.58
N ARG A 20 -4.20 -2.03 -4.43
CA ARG A 20 -4.21 -3.50 -4.42
C ARG A 20 -2.83 -4.10 -4.65
N ILE A 21 -2.07 -3.55 -5.60
CA ILE A 21 -0.69 -3.99 -5.87
C ILE A 21 0.19 -3.73 -4.64
N HIS A 22 0.09 -2.55 -4.03
CA HIS A 22 0.88 -2.23 -2.84
C HIS A 22 0.53 -3.14 -1.65
N LEU A 23 -0.76 -3.42 -1.45
CA LEU A 23 -1.24 -4.35 -0.43
C LEU A 23 -0.73 -5.78 -0.67
N LEU A 24 -0.80 -6.28 -1.91
CA LEU A 24 -0.28 -7.60 -2.27
C LEU A 24 1.23 -7.68 -2.05
N ALA A 25 1.97 -6.65 -2.47
CA ALA A 25 3.41 -6.56 -2.22
C ALA A 25 3.70 -6.61 -0.71
N PHE A 26 2.96 -5.85 0.11
CA PHE A 26 3.11 -5.87 1.55
C PHE A 26 2.87 -7.27 2.15
N VAL A 27 1.77 -7.94 1.76
CA VAL A 27 1.40 -9.25 2.30
C VAL A 27 2.35 -10.36 1.86
N LEU A 28 2.88 -10.32 0.63
CA LEU A 28 3.76 -11.35 0.11
C LEU A 28 5.23 -11.14 0.50
N VAL A 29 5.71 -9.88 0.49
CA VAL A 29 7.12 -9.58 0.72
C VAL A 29 7.46 -9.54 2.20
N THR A 30 6.56 -9.04 3.06
CA THR A 30 6.79 -9.00 4.51
C THR A 30 7.18 -10.37 5.09
N PRO A 31 6.41 -11.46 4.90
CA PRO A 31 6.79 -12.77 5.45
C PRO A 31 8.11 -13.27 4.87
N VAL A 32 8.40 -13.03 3.59
CA VAL A 32 9.70 -13.38 2.98
C VAL A 32 10.85 -12.64 3.67
N ILE A 33 10.70 -11.35 3.94
CA ILE A 33 11.69 -10.56 4.69
C ILE A 33 11.93 -11.15 6.08
N TRP A 34 10.86 -11.49 6.81
CA TRP A 34 10.97 -12.09 8.14
C TRP A 34 11.62 -13.48 8.10
N LEU A 35 11.32 -14.29 7.07
CA LEU A 35 11.97 -15.58 6.86
C LEU A 35 13.46 -15.41 6.56
N VAL A 36 13.83 -14.51 5.64
CA VAL A 36 15.24 -14.21 5.34
C VAL A 36 15.97 -13.81 6.61
N TRP A 37 15.43 -12.86 7.38
CA TRP A 37 16.03 -12.47 8.66
C TRP A 37 16.22 -13.65 9.62
N TYR A 38 15.19 -14.50 9.77
CA TYR A 38 15.24 -15.67 10.64
C TYR A 38 16.34 -16.66 10.24
N PHE A 39 16.57 -16.86 8.93
CA PHE A 39 17.56 -17.81 8.43
C PHE A 39 18.98 -17.23 8.26
N THR A 40 19.14 -15.91 8.05
CA THR A 40 20.46 -15.31 7.78
C THR A 40 21.13 -14.69 9.00
N GLY A 41 20.38 -14.32 10.02
CA GLY A 41 20.97 -13.72 11.23
C GLY A 41 19.95 -13.10 12.16
N THR A 42 19.80 -13.69 13.34
CA THR A 42 18.80 -13.30 14.36
C THR A 42 19.31 -12.25 15.35
N SER A 43 20.57 -11.81 15.25
CA SER A 43 21.19 -10.92 16.22
C SER A 43 20.55 -9.53 16.28
N TYR A 44 20.01 -9.02 15.17
CA TYR A 44 19.34 -7.73 15.11
C TYR A 44 18.07 -7.80 14.25
N PRO A 45 16.86 -7.67 14.83
CA PRO A 45 15.58 -7.77 14.12
C PRO A 45 15.25 -6.51 13.32
N TRP A 46 16.02 -6.23 12.27
CA TRP A 46 15.78 -5.09 11.39
C TRP A 46 14.38 -5.07 10.73
N PRO A 47 13.69 -6.20 10.46
CA PRO A 47 12.32 -6.16 9.93
C PRO A 47 11.32 -5.51 10.90
N LEU A 48 11.65 -5.46 12.21
CA LEU A 48 10.76 -4.98 13.26
C LEU A 48 10.41 -3.49 13.11
N TRP A 49 11.35 -2.66 12.67
CA TRP A 49 11.09 -1.23 12.42
C TRP A 49 10.72 -0.96 10.95
N SER A 50 11.19 -1.81 10.02
CA SER A 50 10.85 -1.69 8.58
C SER A 50 9.38 -2.02 8.31
N THR A 51 8.83 -3.06 8.95
CA THR A 51 7.45 -3.52 8.70
C THR A 51 6.41 -2.47 9.10
N PRO A 52 6.46 -1.87 10.32
CA PRO A 52 5.52 -0.82 10.72
C PRO A 52 5.64 0.44 9.88
N ALA A 53 6.86 0.88 9.55
CA ALA A 53 7.07 2.04 8.69
C ALA A 53 6.40 1.85 7.31
N TRP A 54 6.52 0.65 6.74
CA TRP A 54 5.88 0.32 5.48
C TRP A 54 4.35 0.19 5.60
N ALA A 55 3.87 -0.42 6.69
CA ALA A 55 2.44 -0.52 7.00
C ALA A 55 1.77 0.85 7.14
N VAL A 56 2.46 1.83 7.72
CA VAL A 56 2.00 3.23 7.79
C VAL A 56 1.85 3.82 6.39
N GLY A 57 2.81 3.58 5.48
CA GLY A 57 2.70 3.99 4.08
C GLY A 57 1.47 3.38 3.38
N LEU A 58 1.20 2.10 3.61
CA LEU A 58 0.01 1.41 3.12
C LEU A 58 -1.29 2.02 3.68
N LEU A 59 -1.30 2.38 4.97
CA LEU A 59 -2.43 3.06 5.61
C LEU A 59 -2.71 4.42 4.97
N PHE A 60 -1.68 5.24 4.73
CA PHE A 60 -1.85 6.52 4.04
C PHE A 60 -2.34 6.36 2.60
N HIS A 61 -1.86 5.33 1.89
CA HIS A 61 -2.37 5.00 0.56
C HIS A 61 -3.86 4.65 0.61
N TYR A 62 -4.27 3.82 1.57
CA TYR A 62 -5.68 3.47 1.80
C TYR A 62 -6.53 4.73 2.06
N LEU A 63 -6.08 5.61 2.97
CA LEU A 63 -6.77 6.85 3.27
C LEU A 63 -6.90 7.74 2.02
N GLY A 64 -5.85 7.87 1.22
CA GLY A 64 -5.87 8.60 -0.05
C GLY A 64 -6.92 8.07 -1.04
N VAL A 65 -6.95 6.74 -1.23
CA VAL A 65 -7.83 6.10 -2.23
C VAL A 65 -9.28 6.02 -1.79
N PHE A 66 -9.56 5.73 -0.52
CA PHE A 66 -10.92 5.41 -0.05
C PHE A 66 -11.56 6.49 0.82
N VAL A 67 -10.77 7.25 1.59
CA VAL A 67 -11.29 8.24 2.55
C VAL A 67 -11.28 9.64 1.95
N PHE A 68 -10.16 10.08 1.39
CA PHE A 68 -10.02 11.42 0.84
C PHE A 68 -10.60 11.56 -0.57
N SER A 69 -10.76 10.47 -1.33
CA SER A 69 -11.46 10.48 -2.62
C SER A 69 -12.94 10.90 -2.54
N LYS A 70 -13.53 11.00 -1.34
CA LYS A 70 -14.90 11.47 -1.12
C LYS A 70 -15.04 12.96 -0.74
N ARG A 71 -13.93 13.71 -0.56
CA ARG A 71 -13.97 15.10 -0.04
C ARG A 71 -13.73 16.19 -1.09
N THR A 72 -14.20 15.99 -2.31
CA THR A 72 -14.40 17.08 -3.27
C THR A 72 -15.82 16.97 -3.79
N SER A 73 -16.76 17.46 -2.98
CA SER A 73 -18.11 17.82 -3.40
C SER A 73 -18.19 19.34 -3.50
#